data_AF-A0A2K3P716-F1
#
_entry.id   AF-A0A2K3P716-F1
#
_cell.length_a   1.000
_cell.length_b   1.000
_cell.length_c   1.000
_cell.angle_alpha   90.00
_cell.angle_beta   90.00
_cell.angle_gamma   90.00
#
_symmetry.space_group_name_H-M   'P 1'
#
loop_
_entity.id
_entity.type
_entity.pdbx_description
1 polymer ?
#
loop_
_entity_poly.entity_id
_entity_poly.type
_entity_poly.pdbx_seq_one_letter_code
_entity_poly.pdbx_strand_id
1 'polypeptide(L)'
;MEVELKLGLENQEGSLDLKLKDCSSSVKDISIKLDGGASWLYQGIIDAFEENIGSAVENAITKKLGEGISRLDSYLKSLPKEVPVDDQSSLNVTFVNDVLLSESSVGFETNGLFIGRNDSLPIPNLGYKNLKLPIICTNLSKMLAITLDEAVFNSASSLYYDAKFMHWIVDQIPDQSLLNTAGWRFIIPQLYKKYPNHEMNLNISLSSPPVVKISNQKAGAVVYADLTIDVLEEDEVIPVACISLMIQASGLVKINGNNLVGTIRLDSFGMSLKWSNVGNLRMYLIQPVMWTIIETVFLPYANAHLSKGLPLPIIHGFTLQDAEIILSTSRVAITDTILSPEVAFTGDTTSDFMLDPLNADALRAKVLITEATFLDDSTSVEHARQHGHTHISEDIRQALAKLQSKLSAKVIPLTEGFKSMYS
;
A
#
# COMPACT_ATOMS: atom_id res chain seq x y z
N MET A 1 -30.30 -17.87 -20.84
CA MET A 1 -29.84 -18.50 -19.58
C MET A 1 -29.93 -17.46 -18.49
N GLU A 2 -30.45 -17.84 -17.33
CA GLU A 2 -30.61 -16.99 -16.15
C GLU A 2 -30.00 -17.72 -14.96
N VAL A 3 -29.28 -16.99 -14.11
CA VAL A 3 -28.58 -17.53 -12.93
C VAL A 3 -28.88 -16.62 -11.78
N GLU A 4 -29.38 -17.19 -10.68
CA GLU A 4 -29.62 -16.49 -9.44
C GLU A 4 -28.73 -17.08 -8.34
N LEU A 5 -28.01 -16.21 -7.64
CA LEU A 5 -27.09 -16.58 -6.56
C LEU A 5 -27.45 -15.80 -5.31
N LYS A 6 -27.75 -16.53 -4.23
CA LYS A 6 -27.95 -15.96 -2.91
C LYS A 6 -26.75 -16.28 -2.04
N LEU A 7 -25.99 -15.23 -1.69
CA LEU A 7 -24.79 -15.33 -0.88
C LEU A 7 -25.03 -14.74 0.51
N GLY A 8 -24.38 -15.30 1.53
CA GLY A 8 -24.22 -14.68 2.83
C GLY A 8 -22.75 -14.37 3.04
N LEU A 9 -22.42 -13.12 3.36
CA LEU A 9 -21.06 -12.70 3.69
C LEU A 9 -21.08 -12.17 5.12
N GLU A 10 -20.26 -12.75 5.99
CA GLU A 10 -20.19 -12.39 7.41
C GLU A 10 -18.75 -12.32 7.90
N ASN A 11 -18.52 -11.56 8.96
CA ASN A 11 -17.24 -11.53 9.66
C ASN A 11 -17.24 -12.59 10.77
N GLN A 12 -16.31 -13.52 10.72
CA GLN A 12 -16.06 -14.54 11.74
C GLN A 12 -14.64 -14.37 12.28
N GLU A 13 -14.52 -13.95 13.54
CA GLU A 13 -13.24 -13.84 14.26
C GLU A 13 -12.15 -13.05 13.49
N GLY A 14 -12.56 -11.97 12.81
CA GLY A 14 -11.67 -11.09 12.05
C GLY A 14 -11.28 -11.60 10.67
N SER A 15 -12.00 -12.60 10.15
CA SER A 15 -11.90 -13.13 8.79
C SER A 15 -13.28 -13.07 8.11
N LEU A 16 -13.29 -12.96 6.78
CA LEU A 16 -14.54 -12.99 6.00
C LEU A 16 -14.94 -14.44 5.68
N ASP A 17 -16.21 -14.78 5.92
CA ASP A 17 -16.81 -16.06 5.60
C ASP A 17 -17.93 -15.86 4.57
N LEU A 18 -17.81 -16.52 3.42
CA LEU A 18 -18.76 -16.46 2.31
C LEU A 18 -19.50 -17.79 2.18
N LYS A 19 -20.81 -17.76 2.38
CA LYS A 19 -21.69 -18.93 2.29
C LYS A 19 -22.63 -18.82 1.10
N LEU A 20 -22.65 -19.87 0.27
CA LEU A 20 -23.70 -20.05 -0.74
C LEU A 20 -24.98 -20.51 -0.04
N LYS A 21 -26.02 -19.67 -0.04
CA LYS A 21 -27.33 -19.98 0.55
C LYS A 21 -28.26 -20.64 -0.46
N ASP A 22 -28.23 -20.15 -1.70
CA ASP A 22 -29.07 -20.66 -2.78
C ASP A 22 -28.42 -20.39 -4.14
N CYS A 23 -28.52 -21.33 -5.07
CA CYS A 23 -28.04 -21.20 -6.44
C CYS A 23 -29.06 -21.85 -7.36
N SER A 24 -29.68 -21.06 -8.23
CA SER A 24 -30.55 -21.56 -9.27
C SER A 24 -30.02 -21.15 -10.64
N SER A 25 -30.15 -22.03 -11.61
CA SER A 25 -29.86 -21.73 -13.02
C SER A 25 -31.01 -22.25 -13.86
N SER A 26 -31.46 -21.43 -14.81
CA SER A 26 -32.46 -21.83 -15.80
C SER A 26 -31.98 -21.53 -17.21
N VAL A 27 -32.18 -22.49 -18.10
CA VAL A 27 -31.91 -22.36 -19.51
C VAL A 27 -33.24 -22.24 -20.25
N LYS A 28 -33.48 -21.05 -20.82
CA LYS A 28 -34.74 -20.74 -21.53
C LYS A 28 -34.86 -21.41 -22.89
N ASP A 29 -33.74 -21.63 -23.58
CA ASP A 29 -33.67 -22.17 -24.94
C ASP A 29 -32.25 -22.69 -25.21
N ILE A 30 -32.11 -23.83 -25.90
CA ILE A 30 -30.83 -24.34 -26.40
C ILE A 30 -30.98 -24.69 -27.87
N SER A 31 -30.27 -23.96 -28.73
CA SER A 31 -30.16 -24.29 -30.15
C SER A 31 -28.81 -24.91 -30.46
N ILE A 32 -28.81 -26.19 -30.84
CA ILE A 32 -27.63 -26.88 -31.35
C ILE A 32 -27.84 -27.15 -32.84
N LYS A 33 -26.93 -26.64 -33.67
CA LYS A 33 -26.94 -26.85 -35.13
C LYS A 33 -25.77 -27.74 -35.52
N LEU A 34 -26.06 -28.78 -36.29
CA LEU A 34 -25.05 -29.69 -36.82
C LEU A 34 -24.84 -29.45 -38.31
N ASP A 35 -23.58 -29.27 -38.73
CA ASP A 35 -23.19 -29.13 -40.13
C ASP A 35 -22.57 -30.42 -40.67
N GLY A 36 -22.99 -30.88 -41.86
CA GLY A 36 -22.49 -32.12 -42.47
C GLY A 36 -23.56 -33.07 -43.05
N GLY A 37 -23.12 -34.24 -43.52
CA GLY A 37 -23.95 -35.15 -44.32
C GLY A 37 -25.09 -35.84 -43.57
N ALA A 38 -24.83 -36.34 -42.36
CA ALA A 38 -25.84 -37.03 -41.53
C ALA A 38 -26.53 -36.11 -40.51
N SER A 39 -26.33 -34.79 -40.61
CA SER A 39 -26.83 -33.82 -39.62
C SER A 39 -28.33 -33.90 -39.38
N TRP A 40 -29.12 -34.20 -40.41
CA TRP A 40 -30.58 -34.35 -40.29
C TRP A 40 -31.00 -35.47 -39.32
N LEU A 41 -30.24 -36.56 -39.24
CA LEU A 41 -30.53 -37.71 -38.36
C LEU A 41 -30.19 -37.37 -36.90
N TYR A 42 -29.05 -36.72 -36.69
CA TYR A 42 -28.60 -36.31 -35.36
C TYR A 42 -29.37 -35.10 -34.82
N GLN A 43 -29.87 -34.22 -35.69
CA GLN A 43 -30.73 -33.11 -35.28
C GLN A 43 -32.01 -33.62 -34.62
N GLY A 44 -32.66 -34.64 -35.18
CA GLY A 44 -33.85 -35.23 -34.57
C GLY A 44 -33.59 -35.91 -33.21
N ILE A 45 -32.35 -36.39 -32.98
CA ILE A 45 -31.93 -36.89 -31.66
C ILE A 45 -31.74 -35.71 -30.70
N ILE A 46 -31.04 -34.65 -31.13
CA ILE A 46 -30.81 -33.45 -30.30
C ILE A 46 -32.13 -32.83 -29.85
N ASP A 47 -33.08 -32.66 -30.77
CA ASP A 47 -34.39 -32.07 -30.48
C ASP A 47 -35.16 -32.95 -29.47
N ALA A 48 -35.02 -34.28 -29.54
CA ALA A 48 -35.65 -35.21 -28.58
C ALA A 48 -34.97 -35.20 -27.18
N PHE A 49 -33.71 -34.77 -27.09
CA PHE A 49 -32.95 -34.69 -25.84
C PHE A 49 -32.77 -33.26 -25.33
N GLU A 50 -33.41 -32.27 -25.95
CA GLU A 50 -33.23 -30.84 -25.64
C GLU A 50 -33.40 -30.53 -24.15
N GLU A 51 -34.48 -31.03 -23.51
CA GLU A 51 -34.72 -30.87 -22.08
C GLU A 51 -33.61 -31.51 -21.21
N ASN A 52 -33.15 -32.71 -21.60
CA ASN A 52 -32.09 -33.42 -20.87
C ASN A 52 -30.74 -32.68 -21.01
N ILE A 53 -30.46 -32.13 -22.19
CA ILE A 53 -29.28 -31.31 -22.43
C ILE A 53 -29.38 -30.02 -21.61
N GLY A 54 -30.56 -29.36 -21.58
CA GLY A 54 -30.83 -28.20 -20.74
C GLY A 54 -30.57 -28.45 -19.26
N SER A 55 -31.16 -29.51 -18.71
CA SER A 55 -30.95 -29.88 -17.31
C SER A 55 -29.50 -30.24 -17.01
N ALA A 56 -28.80 -30.91 -17.93
CA ALA A 56 -27.38 -31.22 -17.77
C ALA A 56 -26.52 -29.93 -17.74
N VAL A 57 -26.83 -28.95 -18.58
CA VAL A 57 -26.17 -27.65 -18.64
C VAL A 57 -26.43 -26.84 -17.35
N GLU A 58 -27.69 -26.76 -16.90
CA GLU A 58 -28.06 -26.09 -15.64
C GLU A 58 -27.32 -26.69 -14.43
N ASN A 59 -27.31 -28.03 -14.32
CA ASN A 59 -26.63 -28.74 -13.26
C ASN A 59 -25.11 -28.53 -13.31
N ALA A 60 -24.52 -28.56 -14.50
CA ALA A 60 -23.09 -28.32 -14.68
C ALA A 60 -22.70 -26.89 -14.26
N ILE A 61 -23.53 -25.90 -14.59
CA ILE A 61 -23.31 -24.50 -14.22
C ILE A 61 -23.45 -24.29 -12.72
N THR A 62 -24.55 -24.76 -12.12
CA THR A 62 -24.78 -24.68 -10.67
C THR A 62 -23.63 -25.32 -9.90
N LYS A 63 -23.16 -26.48 -10.35
CA LYS A 63 -21.98 -27.15 -9.77
C LYS A 63 -20.71 -26.31 -9.89
N LYS A 64 -20.44 -25.75 -11.07
CA LYS A 64 -19.24 -24.92 -11.31
C LYS A 64 -19.27 -23.60 -10.54
N LEU A 65 -20.45 -22.98 -10.39
CA LEU A 65 -20.64 -21.80 -9.55
C LEU A 65 -20.41 -22.14 -8.08
N GLY A 66 -20.94 -23.26 -7.59
CA GLY A 66 -20.68 -23.76 -6.24
C GLY A 66 -19.18 -23.96 -5.98
N GLU A 67 -18.48 -24.65 -6.89
CA GLU A 67 -17.03 -24.83 -6.83
C GLU A 67 -16.29 -23.47 -6.82
N GLY A 68 -16.73 -22.51 -7.65
CA GLY A 68 -16.18 -21.17 -7.72
C GLY A 68 -16.36 -20.37 -6.43
N ILE A 69 -17.54 -20.45 -5.81
CA ILE A 69 -17.85 -19.77 -4.54
C ILE A 69 -17.04 -20.37 -3.40
N SER A 70 -16.87 -21.69 -3.35
CA SER A 70 -16.00 -22.31 -2.34
C SER A 70 -14.53 -21.87 -2.47
N ARG A 71 -14.06 -21.65 -3.70
CA ARG A 71 -12.72 -21.08 -3.93
C ARG A 71 -12.66 -19.61 -3.48
N LEU A 72 -13.69 -18.83 -3.76
CA LEU A 72 -13.77 -17.44 -3.34
C LEU A 72 -13.82 -17.31 -1.80
N ASP A 73 -14.61 -18.14 -1.13
CA ASP A 73 -14.65 -18.23 0.34
C ASP A 73 -13.27 -18.56 0.92
N SER A 74 -12.60 -19.57 0.37
CA SER A 74 -11.23 -19.93 0.79
C SER A 74 -10.26 -18.76 0.62
N TYR A 75 -10.40 -17.99 -0.48
CA TYR A 75 -9.60 -16.80 -0.72
C TYR A 75 -9.89 -15.68 0.29
N LEU A 76 -11.16 -15.37 0.54
CA LEU A 76 -11.59 -14.35 1.51
C LEU A 76 -11.12 -14.68 2.93
N LYS A 77 -11.15 -15.96 3.32
CA LYS A 77 -10.61 -16.44 4.61
C LYS A 77 -9.10 -16.31 4.70
N SER A 78 -8.40 -16.42 3.57
CA SER A 78 -6.94 -16.31 3.49
C SER A 78 -6.42 -14.87 3.46
N LEU A 79 -7.32 -13.87 3.41
CA LEU A 79 -6.91 -12.47 3.44
C LEU A 79 -6.06 -12.20 4.70
N PRO A 80 -4.97 -11.44 4.57
CA PRO A 80 -4.07 -11.19 5.68
C PRO A 80 -4.79 -10.41 6.78
N LYS A 81 -4.45 -10.72 8.03
CA LYS A 81 -4.93 -10.00 9.23
C LYS A 81 -4.03 -8.81 9.58
N GLU A 82 -2.84 -8.75 8.99
CA GLU A 82 -1.89 -7.66 9.16
C GLU A 82 -1.17 -7.35 7.84
N VAL A 83 -0.82 -6.08 7.63
CA VAL A 83 -0.01 -5.64 6.49
C VAL A 83 1.32 -5.10 7.04
N PRO A 84 2.46 -5.72 6.71
CA PRO A 84 3.77 -5.22 7.14
C PRO A 84 4.03 -3.82 6.60
N VAL A 85 4.41 -2.89 7.48
CA VAL A 85 4.78 -1.52 7.10
C VAL A 85 6.30 -1.39 7.04
N ASP A 86 7.00 -1.89 8.06
CA ASP A 86 8.46 -1.96 8.11
C ASP A 86 8.94 -3.13 9.01
N ASP A 87 10.21 -3.08 9.42
CA ASP A 87 10.82 -4.11 10.25
C ASP A 87 10.31 -4.10 11.69
N GLN A 88 9.66 -3.01 12.12
CA GLN A 88 9.25 -2.77 13.52
C GLN A 88 7.72 -2.74 13.69
N SER A 89 6.97 -2.56 12.59
CA SER A 89 5.54 -2.27 12.65
C SER A 89 4.73 -2.97 11.55
N SER A 90 3.46 -3.22 11.86
CA SER A 90 2.46 -3.73 10.94
C SER A 90 1.14 -3.01 11.17
N LEU A 91 0.33 -2.90 10.13
CA LEU A 91 -1.03 -2.38 10.19
C LEU A 91 -1.98 -3.54 10.49
N ASN A 92 -2.74 -3.46 11.58
CA ASN A 92 -3.76 -4.44 11.89
C ASN A 92 -4.96 -4.26 10.94
N VAL A 93 -5.24 -5.23 10.08
CA VAL A 93 -6.32 -5.19 9.10
C VAL A 93 -7.39 -6.25 9.39
N THR A 94 -7.47 -6.77 10.62
CA THR A 94 -8.55 -7.68 11.03
C THR A 94 -9.90 -7.01 10.89
N PHE A 95 -10.88 -7.71 10.33
CA PHE A 95 -12.25 -7.23 10.23
C PHE A 95 -12.89 -7.13 11.63
N VAL A 96 -13.52 -6.02 11.97
CA VAL A 96 -14.04 -5.80 13.34
C VAL A 96 -15.56 -5.89 13.44
N ASN A 97 -16.27 -5.32 12.46
CA ASN A 97 -17.73 -5.21 12.46
C ASN A 97 -18.34 -6.09 11.38
N ASP A 98 -19.67 -6.14 11.38
CA ASP A 98 -20.45 -6.77 10.32
C ASP A 98 -20.22 -6.07 8.96
N VAL A 99 -20.42 -6.83 7.89
CA VAL A 99 -20.33 -6.32 6.52
C VAL A 99 -21.38 -5.23 6.31
N LEU A 100 -20.94 -4.08 5.81
CA LEU A 100 -21.81 -2.96 5.49
C LEU A 100 -22.36 -3.14 4.07
N LEU A 101 -23.60 -3.58 3.95
CA LEU A 101 -24.27 -3.72 2.66
C LEU A 101 -25.13 -2.48 2.38
N SER A 102 -24.99 -1.92 1.18
CA SER A 102 -25.88 -0.91 0.62
C SER A 102 -26.43 -1.34 -0.74
N GLU A 103 -27.31 -0.55 -1.34
CA GLU A 103 -27.84 -0.83 -2.69
C GLU A 103 -26.76 -0.80 -3.78
N SER A 104 -25.61 -0.18 -3.53
CA SER A 104 -24.56 0.06 -4.55
C SER A 104 -23.15 -0.23 -4.07
N SER A 105 -22.96 -0.68 -2.82
CA SER A 105 -21.64 -0.93 -2.26
C SER A 105 -21.65 -2.03 -1.21
N VAL A 106 -20.50 -2.68 -1.08
CA VAL A 106 -20.15 -3.59 0.01
C VAL A 106 -18.96 -2.98 0.73
N GLY A 107 -19.11 -2.72 2.02
CA GLY A 107 -18.11 -2.10 2.86
C GLY A 107 -17.64 -3.04 3.96
N PHE A 108 -16.36 -2.90 4.31
CA PHE A 108 -15.73 -3.66 5.37
C PHE A 108 -15.03 -2.69 6.32
N GLU A 109 -15.20 -2.89 7.63
CA GLU A 109 -14.45 -2.17 8.63
C GLU A 109 -13.31 -3.04 9.16
N THR A 110 -12.11 -2.49 9.16
CA THR A 110 -10.90 -3.11 9.72
C THR A 110 -10.44 -2.34 10.94
N ASN A 111 -9.65 -2.97 11.81
CA ASN A 111 -9.10 -2.34 13.01
C ASN A 111 -8.28 -1.08 12.66
N GLY A 112 -7.37 -1.19 11.68
CA GLY A 112 -6.61 -0.09 11.11
C GLY A 112 -5.51 0.50 12.02
N LEU A 113 -5.30 -0.02 13.23
CA LEU A 113 -4.28 0.51 14.14
C LEU A 113 -2.91 -0.15 13.90
N PHE A 114 -1.85 0.63 14.12
CA PHE A 114 -0.48 0.13 14.07
C PHE A 114 -0.18 -0.75 15.28
N ILE A 115 0.46 -1.88 15.02
CA ILE A 115 0.96 -2.83 16.02
C ILE A 115 2.45 -3.03 15.84
N GLY A 116 3.15 -3.30 16.94
CA GLY A 116 4.56 -3.66 16.90
C GLY A 116 4.72 -5.03 16.26
N ARG A 117 5.67 -5.15 15.33
CA ARG A 117 5.98 -6.42 14.68
C ARG A 117 6.74 -7.29 15.68
N ASN A 118 6.04 -8.27 16.23
CA ASN A 118 6.63 -9.21 17.18
C ASN A 118 6.08 -10.59 16.87
N ASP A 119 6.88 -11.40 16.17
CA ASP A 119 6.51 -12.74 15.67
C ASP A 119 6.06 -13.72 16.80
N SER A 120 6.24 -13.31 18.06
CA SER A 120 6.02 -14.10 19.27
C SER A 120 4.76 -13.75 20.06
N LEU A 121 4.04 -12.66 19.72
CA LEU A 121 2.89 -12.20 20.51
C LEU A 121 1.60 -12.13 19.66
N PRO A 122 0.46 -12.63 20.19
CA PRO A 122 -0.82 -12.46 19.53
C PRO A 122 -1.16 -10.98 19.41
N ILE A 123 -1.81 -10.62 18.29
CA ILE A 123 -2.24 -9.25 18.00
C ILE A 123 -3.01 -8.71 19.21
N PRO A 124 -2.53 -7.64 19.88
CA PRO A 124 -3.25 -7.05 20.99
C PRO A 124 -4.61 -6.61 20.51
N ASN A 125 -5.67 -7.04 21.19
CA ASN A 125 -7.02 -6.58 20.94
C ASN A 125 -7.14 -5.14 21.50
N LEU A 126 -6.49 -4.19 20.82
CA LEU A 126 -6.54 -2.78 21.14
C LEU A 126 -7.99 -2.34 20.97
N GLY A 127 -8.61 -1.96 22.09
CA GLY A 127 -10.04 -1.69 22.19
C GLY A 127 -10.50 -0.71 21.11
N TYR A 128 -11.13 -1.26 20.08
CA TYR A 128 -11.81 -0.48 19.05
C TYR A 128 -13.04 0.16 19.69
N LYS A 129 -13.08 1.48 19.76
CA LYS A 129 -14.34 2.19 20.03
C LYS A 129 -15.14 2.10 18.74
N ASN A 130 -16.33 1.48 18.81
CA ASN A 130 -17.29 1.40 17.72
C ASN A 130 -17.66 2.80 17.19
N LEU A 131 -16.87 3.32 16.26
CA LEU A 131 -17.29 4.38 15.38
C LEU A 131 -17.84 3.71 14.12
N LYS A 132 -19.16 3.76 13.95
CA LYS A 132 -19.75 3.56 12.62
C LYS A 132 -19.29 4.73 11.77
N LEU A 133 -18.27 4.51 10.96
CA LEU A 133 -17.71 5.55 10.10
C LEU A 133 -18.52 5.55 8.81
N PRO A 134 -19.29 6.60 8.48
CA PRO A 134 -19.91 6.69 7.16
C PRO A 134 -18.81 6.70 6.09
N ILE A 135 -18.95 5.81 5.11
CA ILE A 135 -18.04 5.72 3.97
C ILE A 135 -18.14 7.03 3.19
N ILE A 136 -17.02 7.73 3.05
CA ILE A 136 -16.95 8.92 2.20
C ILE A 136 -16.66 8.43 0.78
N CYS A 137 -17.70 8.00 0.09
CA CYS A 137 -17.66 7.74 -1.35
C CYS A 137 -18.59 8.74 -2.03
N THR A 138 -18.04 9.88 -2.43
CA THR A 138 -18.80 10.95 -3.09
C THR A 138 -19.14 10.63 -4.54
N ASN A 139 -18.53 9.59 -5.12
CA ASN A 139 -18.67 9.23 -6.52
C ASN A 139 -18.92 7.72 -6.69
N LEU A 140 -20.10 7.37 -7.21
CA LEU A 140 -20.52 5.98 -7.47
C LEU A 140 -19.79 5.32 -8.66
N SER A 141 -18.98 6.08 -9.42
CA SER A 141 -18.24 5.54 -10.57
C SER A 141 -16.91 4.88 -10.22
N LYS A 142 -16.40 5.07 -8.99
CA LYS A 142 -15.14 4.48 -8.53
C LYS A 142 -15.41 3.09 -7.94
N MET A 143 -14.54 2.13 -8.24
CA MET A 143 -14.69 0.72 -7.84
C MET A 143 -14.24 0.45 -6.40
N LEU A 144 -13.36 1.30 -5.86
CA LEU A 144 -12.77 1.16 -4.54
C LEU A 144 -12.85 2.48 -3.77
N ALA A 145 -13.16 2.38 -2.47
CA ALA A 145 -13.00 3.45 -1.52
C ALA A 145 -12.34 2.92 -0.24
N ILE A 146 -11.19 3.49 0.14
CA ILE A 146 -10.52 3.24 1.41
C ILE A 146 -10.61 4.51 2.23
N THR A 147 -11.13 4.43 3.46
CA THR A 147 -11.16 5.57 4.37
C THR A 147 -10.31 5.27 5.60
N LEU A 148 -9.37 6.17 5.91
CA LEU A 148 -8.49 6.09 7.06
C LEU A 148 -8.86 7.19 8.05
N ASP A 149 -9.05 6.82 9.31
CA ASP A 149 -9.28 7.76 10.41
C ASP A 149 -7.96 8.35 10.93
N GLU A 150 -7.99 9.54 11.52
CA GLU A 150 -6.82 10.14 12.18
C GLU A 150 -6.21 9.23 13.25
N ALA A 151 -7.02 8.36 13.86
CA ALA A 151 -6.58 7.33 14.81
C ALA A 151 -5.53 6.39 14.21
N VAL A 152 -5.57 6.09 12.91
CA VAL A 152 -4.56 5.26 12.22
C VAL A 152 -3.19 5.93 12.34
N PHE A 153 -3.09 7.20 11.96
CA PHE A 153 -1.85 7.96 12.01
C PHE A 153 -1.37 8.23 13.44
N ASN A 154 -2.30 8.52 14.35
CA ASN A 154 -1.99 8.72 15.77
C ASN A 154 -1.50 7.42 16.45
N SER A 155 -2.01 6.25 16.03
CA SER A 155 -1.50 4.96 16.52
C SER A 155 -0.07 4.67 16.05
N ALA A 156 0.24 4.98 14.79
CA ALA A 156 1.62 4.89 14.27
C ALA A 156 2.56 5.80 15.06
N SER A 157 2.15 7.04 15.27
CA SER A 157 2.89 8.03 16.04
C SER A 157 3.21 7.55 17.47
N SER A 158 2.22 6.98 18.16
CA SER A 158 2.42 6.39 19.49
C SER A 158 3.40 5.22 19.47
N LEU A 159 3.25 4.31 18.49
CA LEU A 159 4.10 3.13 18.36
C LEU A 159 5.59 3.51 18.20
N TYR A 160 5.90 4.43 17.28
CA TYR A 160 7.29 4.84 17.03
C TYR A 160 7.86 5.70 18.17
N TYR A 161 7.01 6.45 18.88
CA TYR A 161 7.41 7.15 20.09
C TYR A 161 7.83 6.16 21.19
N ASP A 162 7.01 5.15 21.45
CA ASP A 162 7.28 4.13 22.48
C ASP A 162 8.51 3.28 22.15
N ALA A 163 8.77 3.04 20.87
CA ALA A 163 9.98 2.38 20.36
C ALA A 163 11.27 3.22 20.53
N LYS A 164 11.17 4.42 21.12
CA LYS A 164 12.27 5.39 21.30
C LYS A 164 12.98 5.79 20.00
N PHE A 165 12.32 5.61 18.86
CA PHE A 165 12.86 5.92 17.53
C PHE A 165 13.17 7.42 17.34
N MET A 166 12.67 8.27 18.25
CA MET A 166 12.65 9.73 18.12
C MET A 166 13.53 10.45 19.17
N HIS A 167 14.70 9.89 19.46
CA HIS A 167 15.76 10.54 20.25
C HIS A 167 16.96 10.79 19.34
N TRP A 168 17.36 12.05 19.18
CA TRP A 168 18.43 12.44 18.26
C TRP A 168 19.45 13.32 18.94
N ILE A 169 20.72 12.95 18.78
CA ILE A 169 21.84 13.86 19.01
C ILE A 169 22.12 14.53 17.67
N VAL A 170 21.96 15.85 17.62
CA VAL A 170 22.27 16.63 16.42
C VAL A 170 23.77 16.94 16.43
N ASP A 171 24.53 16.11 15.73
CA ASP A 171 25.98 16.20 15.56
C ASP A 171 26.39 16.76 14.18
N GLN A 172 25.44 16.91 13.27
CA GLN A 172 25.65 17.49 11.94
C GLN A 172 24.59 18.53 11.60
N ILE A 173 25.02 19.78 11.45
CA ILE A 173 24.22 20.90 10.97
C ILE A 173 25.02 21.72 9.94
N PRO A 174 24.35 22.50 9.07
CA PRO A 174 25.03 23.28 8.04
C PRO A 174 26.09 24.22 8.59
N ASP A 175 25.83 24.85 9.75
CA ASP A 175 26.79 25.68 10.46
C ASP A 175 27.33 24.93 11.68
N GLN A 176 28.45 24.25 11.47
CA GLN A 176 29.15 23.47 12.51
C GLN A 176 29.63 24.33 13.68
N SER A 177 29.76 25.65 13.52
CA SER A 177 30.16 26.53 14.62
C SER A 177 29.13 26.58 15.75
N LEU A 178 27.87 26.23 15.46
CA LEU A 178 26.79 26.13 16.43
C LEU A 178 26.88 24.87 17.32
N LEU A 179 27.79 23.94 17.02
CA LEU A 179 28.13 22.80 17.89
C LEU A 179 29.35 23.08 18.79
N ASN A 180 29.77 24.35 18.89
CA ASN A 180 30.79 24.79 19.84
C ASN A 180 30.31 26.02 20.61
N THR A 181 30.65 26.13 21.89
CA THR A 181 30.22 27.26 22.74
C THR A 181 30.66 28.62 22.21
N ALA A 182 31.72 28.68 21.41
CA ALA A 182 32.18 29.88 20.72
C ALA A 182 31.13 30.46 19.77
N GLY A 183 30.41 29.63 19.02
CA GLY A 183 29.32 30.06 18.14
C GLY A 183 28.14 30.69 18.91
N TRP A 184 27.98 30.29 20.17
CA TRP A 184 26.93 30.80 21.05
C TRP A 184 27.33 32.05 21.83
N ARG A 185 28.54 32.59 21.66
CA ARG A 185 29.05 33.76 22.41
C ARG A 185 28.10 34.97 22.38
N PHE A 186 27.41 35.20 21.26
CA PHE A 186 26.46 36.30 21.10
C PHE A 186 25.00 35.89 21.32
N ILE A 187 24.70 34.59 21.36
CA ILE A 187 23.36 34.02 21.55
C ILE A 187 23.10 33.80 23.05
N ILE A 188 24.02 33.10 23.71
CA ILE A 188 24.02 32.82 25.16
C ILE A 188 25.41 33.18 25.73
N PRO A 189 25.66 34.47 26.03
CA PRO A 189 26.99 34.90 26.49
C PRO A 189 27.48 34.21 27.77
N GLN A 190 26.55 33.80 28.65
CA GLN A 190 26.88 33.11 29.91
C GLN A 190 27.37 31.68 29.68
N LEU A 191 26.92 31.03 28.61
CA LEU A 191 27.38 29.70 28.21
C LEU A 191 28.87 29.76 27.87
N TYR A 192 29.26 30.66 26.99
CA TYR A 192 30.66 30.84 26.59
C TYR A 192 31.56 31.28 27.76
N LYS A 193 31.06 32.10 28.69
CA LYS A 193 31.84 32.50 29.87
C LYS A 193 32.15 31.34 30.81
N LYS A 194 31.20 30.41 30.97
CA LYS A 194 31.36 29.26 31.88
C LYS A 194 32.13 28.12 31.22
N TYR A 195 31.91 27.90 29.92
CA TYR A 195 32.51 26.83 29.14
C TYR A 195 33.12 27.40 27.85
N PRO A 196 34.30 28.07 27.89
CA PRO A 196 34.87 28.70 26.70
C PRO A 196 35.41 27.67 25.71
N ASN A 197 35.02 27.78 24.44
CA ASN A 197 35.46 26.94 23.30
C ASN A 197 35.24 25.41 23.48
N HIS A 198 34.28 25.01 24.31
CA HIS A 198 33.95 23.59 24.47
C HIS A 198 33.05 23.11 23.34
N GLU A 199 33.19 21.84 22.98
CA GLU A 199 32.28 21.16 22.07
C GLU A 199 30.90 21.00 22.72
N MET A 200 29.87 20.91 21.90
CA MET A 200 28.48 20.85 22.33
C MET A 200 27.67 19.87 21.50
N ASN A 201 26.70 19.25 22.16
CA ASN A 201 25.66 18.47 21.50
C ASN A 201 24.29 19.13 21.72
N LEU A 202 23.45 19.05 20.69
CA LEU A 202 22.06 19.46 20.78
C LEU A 202 21.21 18.18 20.76
N ASN A 203 20.75 17.77 21.94
CA ASN A 203 19.94 16.57 22.08
C ASN A 203 18.46 16.93 21.97
N ILE A 204 17.77 16.32 21.01
CA ILE A 204 16.34 16.54 20.78
C ILE A 204 15.60 15.23 20.97
N SER A 205 14.62 15.27 21.86
CA SER A 205 13.75 14.14 22.16
C SER A 205 12.30 14.58 22.12
N LEU A 206 11.41 13.73 21.61
CA LEU A 206 9.98 13.99 21.73
C LEU A 206 9.53 13.92 23.19
N SER A 207 8.69 14.86 23.61
CA SER A 207 8.10 14.89 24.96
C SER A 207 6.81 14.09 25.05
N SER A 208 6.16 13.86 23.90
CA SER A 208 4.96 13.05 23.75
C SER A 208 4.80 12.59 22.28
N PRO A 209 3.94 11.59 22.00
CA PRO A 209 3.62 11.20 20.63
C PRO A 209 3.11 12.39 19.80
N PRO A 210 3.64 12.61 18.58
CA PRO A 210 3.08 13.55 17.62
C PRO A 210 1.59 13.33 17.41
N VAL A 211 0.81 14.41 17.34
CA VAL A 211 -0.64 14.34 17.12
C VAL A 211 -0.97 14.78 15.71
N VAL A 212 -1.49 13.87 14.90
CA VAL A 212 -2.01 14.13 13.56
C VAL A 212 -3.48 14.54 13.65
N LYS A 213 -3.82 15.61 12.95
CA LYS A 213 -5.19 16.12 12.82
C LYS A 213 -5.51 16.34 11.35
N ILE A 214 -6.59 15.74 10.89
CA ILE A 214 -7.02 15.87 9.50
C ILE A 214 -8.18 16.86 9.44
N SER A 215 -8.09 17.80 8.51
CA SER A 215 -9.14 18.77 8.20
C SER A 215 -9.47 18.72 6.72
N ASN A 216 -10.59 19.34 6.32
CA ASN A 216 -11.02 19.38 4.92
C ASN A 216 -10.00 20.02 3.96
N GLN A 217 -9.02 20.78 4.47
CA GLN A 217 -8.04 21.50 3.65
C GLN A 217 -6.62 20.94 3.76
N LYS A 218 -6.25 20.39 4.93
CA LYS A 218 -4.88 19.93 5.19
C LYS A 218 -4.83 18.81 6.23
N ALA A 219 -3.81 17.97 6.12
CA ALA A 219 -3.35 17.11 7.19
C ALA A 219 -2.33 17.89 8.03
N GLY A 220 -2.64 18.16 9.29
CA GLY A 220 -1.75 18.84 10.24
C GLY A 220 -1.11 17.86 11.21
N ALA A 221 0.05 18.22 11.73
CA ALA A 221 0.72 17.53 12.83
C ALA A 221 1.16 18.55 13.89
N VAL A 222 0.99 18.19 15.16
CA VAL A 222 1.53 18.93 16.30
C VAL A 222 2.53 18.03 17.01
N VAL A 223 3.76 18.52 17.14
CA VAL A 223 4.88 17.78 17.73
C VAL A 223 5.37 18.53 18.96
N TYR A 224 5.47 17.82 20.08
CA TYR A 224 6.07 18.34 21.31
C TYR A 224 7.43 17.69 21.51
N ALA A 225 8.47 18.51 21.65
CA ALA A 225 9.83 18.04 21.81
C ALA A 225 10.58 18.88 22.85
N ASP A 226 11.66 18.33 23.38
CA ASP A 226 12.59 19.01 24.23
C ASP A 226 13.95 19.03 23.57
N LEU A 227 14.53 20.23 23.49
CA LEU A 227 15.92 20.43 23.15
C LEU A 227 16.71 20.59 24.44
N THR A 228 17.69 19.73 24.65
CA THR A 228 18.70 19.89 25.68
C THR A 228 20.01 20.32 25.02
N ILE A 229 20.59 21.39 25.56
CA ILE A 229 21.91 21.87 25.18
C ILE A 229 22.90 21.21 26.12
N ASP A 230 23.79 20.40 25.57
CA ASP A 230 24.82 19.67 26.31
C ASP A 230 26.20 20.23 25.96
N VAL A 231 27.03 20.43 26.99
CA VAL A 231 28.45 20.77 26.83
C VAL A 231 29.27 19.51 27.05
N LEU A 232 30.25 19.29 26.20
CA LEU A 232 31.18 18.16 26.29
C LEU A 232 32.46 18.65 26.99
N GLU A 233 32.70 18.16 28.20
CA GLU A 233 33.89 18.47 29.00
C GLU A 233 34.64 17.16 29.28
N GLU A 234 35.78 16.97 28.62
CA GLU A 234 36.53 15.70 28.62
C GLU A 234 35.62 14.51 28.22
N ASP A 235 35.34 13.59 29.14
CA ASP A 235 34.47 12.43 28.95
C ASP A 235 33.07 12.60 29.61
N GLU A 236 32.73 13.81 30.08
CA GLU A 236 31.45 14.12 30.71
C GLU A 236 30.53 14.92 29.78
N VAL A 237 29.25 14.51 29.71
CA VAL A 237 28.19 15.23 29.00
C VAL A 237 27.40 16.04 30.04
N ILE A 238 27.57 17.36 30.02
CA ILE A 238 26.98 18.26 31.01
C ILE A 238 25.78 18.99 30.40
N PRO A 239 24.54 18.69 30.82
CA PRO A 239 23.35 19.37 30.34
C PRO A 239 23.25 20.77 30.97
N VAL A 240 23.26 21.82 30.14
CA VAL A 240 23.34 23.21 30.60
C VAL A 240 22.04 24.00 30.46
N ALA A 241 21.14 23.61 29.55
CA ALA A 241 19.81 24.19 29.42
C ALA A 241 18.85 23.24 28.71
N CYS A 242 17.55 23.37 29.00
CA CYS A 242 16.49 22.66 28.30
C CYS A 242 15.38 23.61 27.84
N ILE A 243 15.00 23.48 26.58
CA ILE A 243 14.00 24.30 25.89
C ILE A 243 12.89 23.37 25.40
N SER A 244 11.65 23.67 25.79
CA SER A 244 10.48 22.99 25.24
C SER A 244 10.10 23.58 23.88
N LEU A 245 9.74 22.71 22.95
CA LEU A 245 9.34 23.03 21.58
C LEU A 245 7.91 22.54 21.34
N MET A 246 7.11 23.40 20.71
CA MET A 246 5.81 23.04 20.15
C MET A 246 5.84 23.35 18.67
N ILE A 247 5.98 22.32 17.84
CA ILE A 247 6.12 22.44 16.39
C ILE A 247 4.77 22.14 15.74
N GLN A 248 4.34 23.02 14.84
CA GLN A 248 3.16 22.82 14.00
C GLN A 248 3.63 22.61 12.56
N ALA A 249 3.19 21.50 11.97
CA ALA A 249 3.50 21.15 10.60
C ALA A 249 2.22 20.86 9.83
N SER A 250 2.25 21.05 8.52
CA SER A 250 1.21 20.61 7.60
C SER A 250 1.81 19.73 6.51
N GLY A 251 1.02 18.76 6.05
CA GLY A 251 1.46 17.80 5.06
C GLY A 251 0.49 17.64 3.91
N LEU A 252 1.06 17.24 2.78
CA LEU A 252 0.36 16.75 1.61
C LEU A 252 0.45 15.23 1.60
N VAL A 253 -0.66 14.60 1.22
CA VAL A 253 -0.77 13.16 1.09
C VAL A 253 -0.93 12.83 -0.39
N LYS A 254 -0.26 11.78 -0.86
CA LYS A 254 -0.29 11.32 -2.25
C LYS A 254 -0.33 9.80 -2.31
N ILE A 255 -0.73 9.25 -3.45
CA ILE A 255 -0.61 7.83 -3.75
C ILE A 255 0.65 7.61 -4.59
N ASN A 256 1.43 6.59 -4.22
CA ASN A 256 2.55 6.09 -5.00
C ASN A 256 2.44 4.56 -5.09
N GLY A 257 2.03 4.05 -6.26
CA GLY A 257 1.62 2.66 -6.40
C GLY A 257 0.44 2.34 -5.47
N ASN A 258 0.61 1.36 -4.59
CA ASN A 258 -0.40 0.99 -3.59
C ASN A 258 -0.13 1.60 -2.20
N ASN A 259 0.79 2.57 -2.10
CA ASN A 259 1.17 3.18 -0.83
C ASN A 259 0.63 4.60 -0.71
N LEU A 260 0.16 4.94 0.49
CA LEU A 260 -0.14 6.31 0.89
C LEU A 260 1.14 6.97 1.40
N VAL A 261 1.67 7.92 0.64
CA VAL A 261 2.90 8.65 0.98
C VAL A 261 2.59 10.06 1.45
N GLY A 262 3.44 10.58 2.33
CA GLY A 262 3.30 11.92 2.90
C GLY A 262 4.51 12.81 2.61
N THR A 263 4.29 14.11 2.62
CA THR A 263 5.35 15.11 2.73
C THR A 263 4.87 16.23 3.63
N ILE A 264 5.66 16.59 4.63
CA ILE A 264 5.38 17.64 5.60
C ILE A 264 6.23 18.89 5.35
N ARG A 265 5.70 20.02 5.82
CA ARG A 265 6.34 21.33 5.88
C ARG A 265 6.10 21.93 7.25
N LEU A 266 7.02 22.77 7.69
CA LEU A 266 6.87 23.53 8.92
C LEU A 266 5.87 24.68 8.70
N ASP A 267 4.84 24.75 9.54
CA ASP A 267 3.91 25.89 9.56
C ASP A 267 4.44 26.95 10.53
N SER A 268 4.74 26.54 11.76
CA SER A 268 5.26 27.41 12.82
C SER A 268 5.89 26.57 13.93
N PHE A 269 6.65 27.20 14.81
CA PHE A 269 7.00 26.58 16.09
C PHE A 269 7.07 27.60 17.20
N GLY A 270 6.71 27.17 18.41
CA GLY A 270 6.90 27.89 19.66
C GLY A 270 8.05 27.28 20.46
N MET A 271 8.70 28.11 21.27
CA MET A 271 9.73 27.66 22.21
C MET A 271 9.57 28.33 23.58
N SER A 272 9.86 27.58 24.65
CA SER A 272 9.87 28.09 26.01
C SER A 272 10.98 27.44 26.83
N LEU A 273 11.59 28.22 27.73
CA LEU A 273 12.64 27.71 28.60
C LEU A 273 12.04 26.81 29.68
N LYS A 274 12.49 25.55 29.79
CA LYS A 274 12.15 24.66 30.91
C LYS A 274 13.05 24.94 32.11
N TRP A 275 14.36 24.94 31.89
CA TRP A 275 15.37 25.23 32.91
C TRP A 275 16.70 25.63 32.26
N SER A 276 17.58 26.29 33.02
CA SER A 276 18.93 26.67 32.57
C SER A 276 19.90 26.83 33.74
N ASN A 277 21.07 26.22 33.61
CA ASN A 277 22.22 26.35 34.52
C ASN A 277 23.21 27.44 34.06
N VAL A 278 22.92 28.11 32.94
CA VAL A 278 23.68 29.23 32.37
C VAL A 278 22.88 30.53 32.39
N GLY A 279 21.91 30.64 33.30
CA GLY A 279 21.09 31.82 33.52
C GLY A 279 19.95 31.99 32.52
N ASN A 280 19.33 33.16 32.50
CA ASN A 280 18.16 33.40 31.65
C ASN A 280 18.55 33.45 30.16
N LEU A 281 17.81 32.69 29.35
CA LEU A 281 18.04 32.56 27.91
C LEU A 281 17.08 33.45 27.12
N ARG A 282 17.63 34.21 26.17
CA ARG A 282 16.83 35.06 25.29
C ARG A 282 16.32 34.24 24.10
N MET A 283 15.12 33.68 24.22
CA MET A 283 14.53 32.77 23.22
C MET A 283 14.59 33.30 21.78
N TYR A 284 14.35 34.60 21.57
CA TYR A 284 14.39 35.22 20.24
C TYR A 284 15.77 35.14 19.56
N LEU A 285 16.86 35.00 20.31
CA LEU A 285 18.22 34.80 19.76
C LEU A 285 18.46 33.33 19.37
N ILE A 286 17.77 32.39 20.03
CA ILE A 286 17.88 30.94 19.80
C ILE A 286 16.97 30.50 18.66
N GLN A 287 15.88 31.23 18.42
CA GLN A 287 14.88 30.90 17.40
C GLN A 287 15.43 30.72 15.98
N PRO A 288 16.36 31.56 15.46
CA PRO A 288 16.95 31.34 14.14
C PRO A 288 17.77 30.05 14.03
N VAL A 289 18.48 29.68 15.12
CA VAL A 289 19.22 28.41 15.20
C VAL A 289 18.24 27.25 15.13
N MET A 290 17.17 27.29 15.93
CA MET A 290 16.15 26.23 15.93
C MET A 290 15.41 26.09 14.62
N TRP A 291 15.07 27.21 13.97
CA TRP A 291 14.48 27.20 12.63
C TRP A 291 15.37 26.43 11.65
N THR A 292 16.68 26.72 11.67
CA THR A 292 17.67 26.06 10.79
C THR A 292 17.73 24.56 11.06
N ILE A 293 17.79 24.13 12.33
CA ILE A 293 17.85 22.71 12.69
C ILE A 293 16.58 21.97 12.23
N ILE A 294 15.39 22.56 12.45
CA ILE A 294 14.12 21.95 12.04
C ILE A 294 14.06 21.80 10.51
N GLU A 295 14.39 22.85 9.76
CA GLU A 295 14.33 22.85 8.29
C GLU A 295 15.38 21.97 7.61
N THR A 296 16.58 21.84 8.20
CA THR A 296 17.71 21.20 7.52
C THR A 296 18.01 19.78 8.01
N VAL A 297 17.57 19.42 9.22
CA VAL A 297 17.81 18.10 9.81
C VAL A 297 16.49 17.33 9.93
N PHE A 298 15.54 17.84 10.71
CA PHE A 298 14.34 17.09 11.06
C PHE A 298 13.33 16.97 9.92
N LEU A 299 13.06 18.06 9.19
CA LEU A 299 12.12 18.03 8.08
C LEU A 299 12.57 17.08 6.96
N PRO A 300 13.83 17.10 6.49
CA PRO A 300 14.32 16.14 5.50
C PRO A 300 14.24 14.69 6.00
N TYR A 301 14.63 14.44 7.26
CA TYR A 301 14.54 13.11 7.86
C TYR A 301 13.09 12.60 7.90
N ALA A 302 12.17 13.41 8.43
CA ALA A 302 10.75 13.06 8.50
C ALA A 302 10.17 12.82 7.10
N ASN A 303 10.50 13.66 6.12
CA ASN A 303 10.05 13.49 4.74
C ASN A 303 10.62 12.23 4.08
N ALA A 304 11.86 11.86 4.37
CA ALA A 304 12.44 10.60 3.89
C ALA A 304 11.65 9.38 4.41
N HIS A 305 11.26 9.39 5.69
CA HIS A 305 10.44 8.34 6.28
C HIS A 305 9.01 8.32 5.72
N LEU A 306 8.35 9.47 5.64
CA LEU A 306 6.99 9.59 5.09
C LEU A 306 6.91 9.24 3.59
N SER A 307 8.03 9.37 2.87
CA SER A 307 8.11 8.99 1.45
C SER A 307 8.09 7.48 1.21
N LYS A 308 8.47 6.66 2.21
CA LYS A 308 8.31 5.19 2.15
C LYS A 308 6.82 4.81 2.11
N GLY A 309 6.02 5.56 2.85
CA GLY A 309 4.55 5.48 2.86
C GLY A 309 3.97 4.34 3.68
N LEU A 310 2.64 4.36 3.79
CA LEU A 310 1.81 3.33 4.39
C LEU A 310 1.22 2.44 3.28
N PRO A 311 1.54 1.14 3.22
CA PRO A 311 0.89 0.23 2.29
C PRO A 311 -0.60 0.14 2.59
N LEU A 312 -1.44 0.40 1.58
CA LEU A 312 -2.88 0.27 1.71
C LEU A 312 -3.28 -1.22 1.68
N PRO A 313 -4.34 -1.62 2.41
CA PRO A 313 -4.81 -3.00 2.47
C PRO A 313 -5.52 -3.41 1.18
N ILE A 314 -4.77 -3.48 0.09
CA ILE A 314 -5.25 -3.84 -1.24
C ILE A 314 -5.01 -5.32 -1.46
N ILE A 315 -6.03 -5.99 -1.97
CA ILE A 315 -6.00 -7.40 -2.31
C ILE A 315 -4.91 -7.66 -3.36
N HIS A 316 -4.13 -8.73 -3.20
CA HIS A 316 -3.05 -9.07 -4.13
C HIS A 316 -3.56 -9.20 -5.57
N GLY A 317 -2.83 -8.61 -6.51
CA GLY A 317 -3.16 -8.59 -7.94
C GLY A 317 -3.82 -7.28 -8.41
N PHE A 318 -4.28 -6.45 -7.49
CA PHE A 318 -4.89 -5.16 -7.79
C PHE A 318 -3.92 -4.01 -7.58
N THR A 319 -4.03 -3.00 -8.44
CA THR A 319 -3.24 -1.76 -8.34
C THR A 319 -4.14 -0.54 -8.44
N LEU A 320 -3.80 0.47 -7.66
CA LEU A 320 -4.36 1.80 -7.84
C LEU A 320 -3.81 2.43 -9.14
N GLN A 321 -4.64 3.17 -9.87
CA GLN A 321 -4.28 3.82 -11.12
C GLN A 321 -4.62 5.33 -11.09
N ASP A 322 -5.89 5.67 -10.87
CA ASP A 322 -6.41 7.05 -10.91
C ASP A 322 -6.99 7.44 -9.55
N ALA A 323 -6.20 7.16 -8.51
CA ALA A 323 -6.61 7.34 -7.13
C ALA A 323 -6.76 8.82 -6.78
N GLU A 324 -7.93 9.18 -6.30
CA GLU A 324 -8.25 10.52 -5.79
C GLU A 324 -8.19 10.50 -4.27
N ILE A 325 -7.57 11.52 -3.69
CA ILE A 325 -7.51 11.71 -2.23
C ILE A 325 -8.47 12.82 -1.84
N ILE A 326 -9.37 12.50 -0.91
CA ILE A 326 -10.31 13.45 -0.32
C ILE A 326 -10.01 13.57 1.17
N LEU A 327 -9.70 14.78 1.62
CA LEU A 327 -9.55 15.07 3.04
C LEU A 327 -10.90 15.52 3.62
N SER A 328 -11.27 14.93 4.75
CA SER A 328 -12.41 15.33 5.55
C SER A 328 -12.00 15.46 7.01
N THR A 329 -12.80 16.12 7.83
CA THR A 329 -12.53 16.21 9.27
C THR A 329 -12.25 14.83 9.86
N SER A 330 -11.05 14.67 10.41
CA SER A 330 -10.53 13.43 11.00
C SER A 330 -10.33 12.25 10.04
N ARG A 331 -10.41 12.43 8.71
CA ARG A 331 -10.32 11.32 7.75
C ARG A 331 -9.60 11.64 6.45
N VAL A 332 -8.89 10.64 5.92
CA VAL A 332 -8.39 10.61 4.54
C VAL A 332 -9.15 9.51 3.79
N ALA A 333 -9.86 9.87 2.74
CA ALA A 333 -10.48 8.91 1.82
C ALA A 333 -9.65 8.81 0.53
N ILE A 334 -9.46 7.60 0.05
CA ILE A 334 -8.83 7.25 -1.23
C ILE A 334 -9.90 6.56 -2.06
N THR A 335 -10.23 7.11 -3.23
CA THR A 335 -11.18 6.49 -4.16
C THR A 335 -10.51 6.21 -5.49
N ASP A 336 -10.77 5.05 -6.09
CA ASP A 336 -10.11 4.67 -7.34
C ASP A 336 -10.92 3.68 -8.18
N THR A 337 -10.54 3.58 -9.45
CA THR A 337 -10.89 2.49 -10.36
C THR A 337 -9.78 1.46 -10.31
N ILE A 338 -10.12 0.23 -9.93
CA ILE A 338 -9.13 -0.85 -9.90
C ILE A 338 -9.07 -1.53 -11.27
N LEU A 339 -7.87 -1.69 -11.82
CA LEU A 339 -7.63 -2.57 -12.97
C LEU A 339 -6.90 -3.86 -12.54
N SER A 340 -7.42 -4.99 -13.02
CA SER A 340 -6.76 -6.31 -12.95
C SER A 340 -6.69 -6.88 -14.36
N PRO A 341 -5.53 -6.89 -15.02
CA PRO A 341 -5.39 -7.58 -16.28
C PRO A 341 -5.55 -9.09 -16.03
N GLU A 342 -6.57 -9.70 -16.62
CA GLU A 342 -6.80 -11.15 -16.47
C GLU A 342 -6.05 -11.94 -17.54
N VAL A 343 -6.12 -11.45 -18.79
CA VAL A 343 -5.47 -12.05 -19.96
C VAL A 343 -4.78 -10.96 -20.76
N ALA A 344 -3.51 -11.19 -21.09
CA ALA A 344 -2.76 -10.39 -22.05
C ALA A 344 -2.30 -11.27 -23.20
N PHE A 345 -2.33 -10.73 -24.42
CA PHE A 345 -1.83 -11.37 -25.62
C PHE A 345 -0.87 -10.42 -26.31
N THR A 346 0.37 -10.85 -26.53
CA THR A 346 1.42 -10.00 -27.13
C THR A 346 1.40 -10.01 -28.65
N GLY A 347 0.88 -11.08 -29.26
CA GLY A 347 1.10 -11.38 -30.68
C GLY A 347 2.59 -11.51 -31.01
N ASP A 348 2.93 -11.20 -32.25
CA ASP A 348 4.31 -11.11 -32.74
C ASP A 348 5.11 -10.07 -31.95
N THR A 349 6.09 -10.57 -31.20
CA THR A 349 7.02 -9.74 -30.43
C THR A 349 8.37 -10.42 -30.31
N THR A 350 9.33 -9.81 -29.63
CA THR A 350 10.62 -10.43 -29.27
C THR A 350 10.72 -10.59 -27.75
N SER A 351 11.69 -11.37 -27.25
CA SER A 351 11.85 -11.56 -25.80
C SER A 351 12.12 -10.28 -25.02
N ASP A 352 12.57 -9.21 -25.69
CA ASP A 352 12.79 -7.88 -25.08
C ASP A 352 11.49 -7.25 -24.55
N PHE A 353 10.33 -7.63 -25.09
CA PHE A 353 9.02 -7.21 -24.57
C PHE A 353 8.87 -7.51 -23.07
N MET A 354 9.40 -8.66 -22.62
CA MET A 354 9.35 -9.10 -21.23
C MET A 354 10.27 -8.27 -20.32
N LEU A 355 11.27 -7.62 -20.89
CA LEU A 355 12.29 -6.88 -20.15
C LEU A 355 12.01 -5.38 -20.14
N ASP A 356 11.15 -4.89 -21.04
CA ASP A 356 10.76 -3.50 -21.11
C ASP A 356 9.78 -3.12 -19.98
N PRO A 357 10.15 -2.19 -19.09
CA PRO A 357 9.28 -1.71 -18.02
C PRO A 357 7.95 -1.11 -18.51
N LEU A 358 7.88 -0.64 -19.76
CA LEU A 358 6.65 -0.11 -20.36
C LEU A 358 5.58 -1.18 -20.57
N ASN A 359 5.96 -2.46 -20.64
CA ASN A 359 5.05 -3.58 -20.85
C ASN A 359 4.60 -4.25 -19.54
N ALA A 360 4.89 -3.62 -18.39
CA ALA A 360 4.61 -4.18 -17.07
C ALA A 360 3.13 -4.60 -16.88
N ASP A 361 2.19 -3.92 -17.52
CA ASP A 361 0.76 -4.27 -17.41
C ASP A 361 0.41 -5.60 -18.07
N ALA A 362 1.04 -5.96 -19.19
CA ALA A 362 0.87 -7.27 -19.80
C ALA A 362 1.49 -8.38 -18.93
N LEU A 363 2.63 -8.09 -18.30
CA LEU A 363 3.33 -9.02 -17.40
C LEU A 363 2.61 -9.23 -16.07
N ARG A 364 1.74 -8.29 -15.69
CA ARG A 364 0.85 -8.41 -14.52
C ARG A 364 -0.38 -9.27 -14.79
N ALA A 365 -0.64 -9.64 -16.04
CA ALA A 365 -1.79 -10.47 -16.37
C ALA A 365 -1.69 -11.85 -15.70
N LYS A 366 -2.82 -12.39 -15.22
CA LYS A 366 -2.84 -13.76 -14.69
C LYS A 366 -2.49 -14.80 -15.74
N VAL A 367 -2.85 -14.53 -16.99
CA VAL A 367 -2.49 -15.33 -18.16
C VAL A 367 -1.86 -14.42 -19.20
N LEU A 368 -0.57 -14.61 -19.46
CA LEU A 368 0.13 -13.98 -20.57
C LEU A 368 0.31 -15.01 -21.68
N ILE A 369 -0.28 -14.72 -22.84
CA ILE A 369 -0.17 -15.53 -24.05
C ILE A 369 0.80 -14.82 -24.99
N THR A 370 1.80 -15.56 -25.42
CA THR A 370 2.89 -15.09 -26.29
C THR A 370 2.96 -15.96 -27.52
N GLU A 371 3.32 -15.37 -28.65
CA GLU A 371 3.48 -16.08 -29.91
C GLU A 371 4.95 -16.39 -30.19
N ALA A 372 5.22 -17.58 -30.73
CA ALA A 372 6.52 -17.95 -31.29
C ALA A 372 6.31 -18.27 -32.77
N THR A 373 6.77 -17.36 -33.63
CA THR A 373 6.55 -17.41 -35.08
C THR A 373 7.38 -18.52 -35.74
N PHE A 374 8.58 -18.79 -35.21
CA PHE A 374 9.50 -19.80 -35.73
C PHE A 374 9.70 -20.91 -34.70
N LEU A 375 9.39 -22.14 -35.12
CA LEU A 375 9.37 -23.32 -34.26
C LEU A 375 10.49 -24.33 -34.57
N ASP A 376 11.27 -24.08 -35.63
CA ASP A 376 12.31 -24.97 -36.12
C ASP A 376 13.60 -24.22 -36.45
N ASP A 377 14.70 -24.96 -36.64
CA ASP A 377 16.02 -24.39 -36.90
C ASP A 377 16.17 -23.80 -38.33
N SER A 378 15.08 -23.68 -39.10
CA SER A 378 15.14 -23.11 -40.46
C SER A 378 15.43 -21.61 -40.45
N THR A 379 15.12 -20.94 -39.34
CA THR A 379 15.34 -19.51 -39.12
C THR A 379 16.16 -19.31 -37.86
N SER A 380 17.29 -18.59 -37.94
CA SER A 380 18.07 -18.23 -36.74
C SER A 380 17.33 -17.25 -35.82
N VAL A 381 17.62 -17.27 -34.51
CA VAL A 381 17.07 -16.34 -33.52
C VAL A 381 17.31 -14.87 -33.92
N GLU A 382 18.49 -14.55 -34.46
CA GLU A 382 18.83 -13.20 -34.92
C GLU A 382 17.94 -12.74 -36.07
N HIS A 383 17.61 -13.64 -37.00
CA HIS A 383 16.72 -13.34 -38.11
C HIS A 383 15.28 -13.13 -37.63
N ALA A 384 14.80 -13.95 -36.69
CA ALA A 384 13.48 -13.75 -36.07
C ALA A 384 13.38 -12.36 -35.42
N ARG A 385 14.40 -11.99 -34.61
CA ARG A 385 14.49 -10.69 -33.95
C ARG A 385 14.50 -9.50 -34.92
N GLN A 386 15.22 -9.60 -36.04
CA GLN A 386 15.26 -8.55 -37.06
C GLN A 386 13.88 -8.24 -37.66
N HIS A 387 12.97 -9.21 -37.62
CA HIS A 387 11.61 -9.09 -38.14
C HIS A 387 10.58 -8.87 -37.03
N GLY A 388 11.02 -8.67 -35.78
CA GLY A 388 10.12 -8.45 -34.64
C GLY A 388 9.41 -9.71 -34.13
N HIS A 389 9.92 -10.89 -34.47
CA HIS A 389 9.34 -12.18 -34.11
C HIS A 389 10.16 -12.92 -33.05
N THR A 390 9.51 -13.81 -32.31
CA THR A 390 10.15 -14.67 -31.30
C THR A 390 10.41 -16.04 -31.91
N HIS A 391 11.64 -16.52 -31.75
CA HIS A 391 12.00 -17.90 -32.07
C HIS A 391 11.78 -18.80 -30.84
N ILE A 392 11.31 -20.05 -31.01
CA ILE A 392 11.04 -20.94 -29.86
C ILE A 392 12.29 -21.28 -29.04
N SER A 393 13.47 -21.23 -29.67
CA SER A 393 14.77 -21.43 -29.00
C SER A 393 15.27 -20.17 -28.29
N GLU A 394 14.56 -19.05 -28.40
CA GLU A 394 14.85 -17.84 -27.64
C GLU A 394 14.51 -18.10 -26.16
N ASP A 395 15.41 -17.74 -25.25
CA ASP A 395 15.30 -18.12 -23.84
C ASP A 395 14.31 -17.21 -23.08
N ILE A 396 13.03 -17.33 -23.41
CA ILE A 396 11.91 -16.68 -22.71
C ILE A 396 11.94 -17.01 -21.22
N ARG A 397 12.44 -18.21 -20.85
CA ARG A 397 12.60 -18.60 -19.44
C ARG A 397 13.66 -17.76 -18.74
N GLN A 398 14.78 -17.45 -19.39
CA GLN A 398 15.80 -16.56 -18.83
C GLN A 398 15.31 -15.11 -18.75
N ALA A 399 14.51 -14.64 -19.72
CA ALA A 399 13.85 -13.33 -19.63
C ALA A 399 12.89 -13.27 -18.43
N LEU A 400 12.08 -14.30 -18.23
CA LEU A 400 11.18 -14.45 -17.08
C LEU A 400 11.93 -14.65 -15.75
N ALA A 401 13.06 -15.37 -15.74
CA ALA A 401 13.87 -15.59 -14.53
C ALA A 401 14.50 -14.29 -14.02
N LYS A 402 14.78 -13.32 -14.90
CA LYS A 402 15.18 -11.96 -14.50
C LYS A 402 14.05 -11.17 -13.81
N LEU A 403 12.78 -11.59 -13.98
CA LEU A 403 11.60 -11.03 -13.31
C LEU A 403 11.21 -11.82 -12.04
N GLN A 404 11.69 -13.05 -11.86
CA GLN A 404 11.17 -14.05 -10.92
C GLN A 404 11.33 -13.74 -9.43
N SER A 405 12.00 -12.66 -9.02
CA SER A 405 11.98 -12.27 -7.61
C SER A 405 10.60 -11.76 -7.13
N LYS A 406 9.59 -11.65 -8.02
CA LYS A 406 8.28 -11.06 -7.71
C LYS A 406 7.02 -11.80 -8.20
N LEU A 407 7.10 -12.90 -8.96
CA LEU A 407 5.91 -13.55 -9.56
C LEU A 407 5.99 -15.09 -9.58
N SER A 408 4.92 -15.75 -9.16
CA SER A 408 4.69 -17.21 -9.33
C SER A 408 4.01 -17.47 -10.68
N ALA A 409 4.78 -17.61 -11.76
CA ALA A 409 4.25 -17.91 -13.10
C ALA A 409 4.54 -19.36 -13.52
N LYS A 410 3.55 -20.03 -14.13
CA LYS A 410 3.70 -21.36 -14.76
C LYS A 410 3.68 -21.19 -16.28
N VAL A 411 4.79 -21.49 -16.95
CA VAL A 411 4.86 -21.45 -18.42
C VAL A 411 4.25 -22.73 -18.98
N ILE A 412 3.19 -22.60 -19.78
CA ILE A 412 2.55 -23.70 -20.48
C ILE A 412 2.73 -23.45 -21.98
N PRO A 413 3.58 -24.22 -22.68
CA PRO A 413 3.66 -24.11 -24.13
C PRO A 413 2.38 -24.67 -24.76
N LEU A 414 1.70 -23.87 -25.56
CA LEU A 414 0.62 -24.34 -26.43
C LEU A 414 1.27 -24.94 -27.68
N THR A 415 1.47 -26.26 -27.70
CA THR A 415 2.19 -26.96 -28.79
C THR A 415 1.30 -27.40 -29.95
N GLU A 416 0.01 -27.06 -29.96
CA GLU A 416 -0.88 -27.34 -31.10
C GLU A 416 -0.93 -26.12 -32.02
N GLY A 417 0.05 -26.03 -32.92
CA GLY A 417 0.02 -25.05 -34.00
C GLY A 417 -1.08 -25.40 -35.01
N PHE A 418 -2.04 -24.50 -35.22
CA PHE A 418 -2.88 -24.54 -36.41
C PHE A 418 -2.00 -24.20 -37.62
N LYS A 419 -1.69 -25.19 -38.46
CA LYS A 419 -1.14 -24.91 -39.79
C LYS A 419 -2.17 -24.10 -40.58
N SER A 420 -1.86 -22.83 -40.85
CA SER A 420 -2.58 -22.06 -41.87
C SER A 420 -2.47 -22.83 -43.20
N MET A 421 -3.60 -23.24 -43.76
CA MET A 421 -3.67 -23.91 -45.08
C MET A 421 -3.71 -22.92 -46.26
N TYR A 422 -3.40 -21.65 -46.03
CA TYR A 422 -3.27 -20.68 -47.11
C TYR A 422 -1.79 -20.51 -47.46
N SER A 423 -1.39 -21.19 -48.53
CA SER A 423 -0.13 -21.01 -49.27
C SER A 423 -0.28 -19.96 -50.36
#